data_AF-A0A0A9F2M0-F1
#
_entry.id   AF-A0A0A9F2M0-F1
#
_cell.length_a   1.000
_cell.length_b   1.000
_cell.length_c   1.000
_cell.angle_alpha   90.00
_cell.angle_beta   90.00
_cell.angle_gamma   90.00
#
_symmetry.space_group_name_H-M   'P 1'
#
loop_
_entity.id
_entity.type
_entity.pdbx_description
1 polymer ?
#
loop_
_entity_poly.entity_id
_entity_poly.type
_entity_poly.pdbx_seq_one_letter_code
_entity_poly.pdbx_strand_id
1 'polypeptide(L)'
;MEHIAMVKGDVGDGQDILVRVHSECLTGDIFGSARCDCGNQLALAMTMIEKTGRGVVVYLRGHEGRGIGLGHKLRAYNLQDDGRDTVEANLELGLPADSREYGIGAQILRDLGVRTMRLMTNNPAKYTGLKGYGLSVLGRVPLLTPITNENRRYMETKRLKMGHVYGTRPSDRTSGSSLADSDTKEDQDQIDSASGREQSPEV
;
A
#
# COMPACT_ATOMS: atom_id res chain seq x y z
N MET A 1 -19.57 -3.33 20.87
CA MET A 1 -19.33 -3.44 19.42
C MET A 1 -18.49 -4.67 19.18
N GLU A 2 -18.80 -5.46 18.16
CA GLU A 2 -18.16 -6.76 17.93
C GLU A 2 -17.09 -6.63 16.85
N HIS A 3 -15.93 -7.25 17.04
CA HIS A 3 -14.89 -7.37 16.01
C HIS A 3 -14.78 -8.82 15.58
N ILE A 4 -14.34 -9.06 14.35
CA ILE A 4 -14.26 -10.42 13.78
C ILE A 4 -12.81 -10.72 13.46
N ALA A 5 -12.34 -11.92 13.80
CA ALA A 5 -11.08 -12.45 13.32
C ALA A 5 -11.33 -13.71 12.49
N MET A 6 -10.75 -13.74 11.29
CA MET A 6 -10.78 -14.90 10.40
C MET A 6 -9.37 -15.50 10.36
N VAL A 7 -9.26 -16.78 10.70
CA VAL A 7 -7.99 -17.49 10.81
C VAL A 7 -7.93 -18.59 9.76
N LYS A 8 -6.83 -18.64 9.02
CA LYS A 8 -6.49 -19.73 8.09
C LYS A 8 -5.32 -20.51 8.65
N GLY A 9 -5.43 -21.83 8.67
CA GLY A 9 -4.41 -22.73 9.19
C GLY A 9 -4.26 -22.63 10.71
N ASP A 10 -3.16 -23.16 11.23
CA ASP A 10 -2.83 -23.13 12.66
C ASP A 10 -1.87 -21.96 12.97
N VAL A 11 -2.19 -21.17 13.98
CA VAL A 11 -1.32 -20.09 14.48
C VAL A 11 -0.10 -20.68 15.22
N GLY A 12 -0.17 -21.90 15.76
CA GLY A 12 0.96 -22.65 16.29
C GLY A 12 1.82 -21.87 17.29
N ASP A 13 3.11 -21.74 16.99
CA ASP A 13 4.11 -21.01 17.81
C ASP A 13 3.96 -19.47 17.81
N GLY A 14 2.99 -18.96 17.06
CA GLY A 14 2.72 -17.53 16.91
C GLY A 14 3.77 -16.77 16.09
N GLN A 15 4.68 -17.46 15.39
CA GLN A 15 5.76 -16.84 14.63
C GLN A 15 5.46 -16.68 13.15
N ASP A 16 5.92 -15.56 12.58
CA ASP A 16 5.84 -15.20 11.15
C ASP A 16 4.43 -15.37 10.53
N ILE A 17 3.42 -14.89 11.25
CA ILE A 17 2.02 -14.97 10.79
C ILE A 17 1.75 -13.86 9.78
N LEU A 18 1.15 -14.20 8.64
CA LEU A 18 0.68 -13.19 7.70
C LEU A 18 -0.62 -12.56 8.22
N VAL A 19 -0.61 -11.26 8.49
CA VAL A 19 -1.71 -10.57 9.19
C VAL A 19 -2.24 -9.40 8.39
N ARG A 20 -3.58 -9.26 8.33
CA ARG A 20 -4.27 -8.04 7.86
C ARG A 20 -5.19 -7.50 8.94
N VAL A 21 -4.95 -6.27 9.38
CA VAL A 21 -5.91 -5.51 10.20
C VAL A 21 -6.71 -4.58 9.30
N HIS A 22 -7.92 -5.01 8.96
CA HIS A 22 -8.84 -4.30 8.09
C HIS A 22 -9.79 -3.42 8.91
N SER A 23 -10.00 -2.20 8.44
CA SER A 23 -10.97 -1.28 9.03
C SER A 23 -12.24 -1.35 8.21
N GLU A 24 -13.38 -1.57 8.88
CA GLU A 24 -14.69 -1.69 8.24
C GLU A 24 -14.96 -0.56 7.25
N CYS A 25 -15.42 -0.94 6.06
CA CYS A 25 -15.85 -0.03 5.01
C CYS A 25 -17.01 -0.69 4.25
N LEU A 26 -18.24 -0.55 4.73
CA LEU A 26 -19.43 -1.18 4.16
C LEU A 26 -19.54 -0.94 2.65
N THR A 27 -19.34 0.30 2.22
CA THR A 27 -19.44 0.68 0.80
C THR A 27 -18.43 -0.05 -0.07
N GLY A 28 -17.21 -0.25 0.41
CA GLY A 28 -16.16 -0.94 -0.35
C GLY A 28 -16.25 -2.46 -0.22
N ASP A 29 -16.46 -2.94 1.00
CA ASP A 29 -16.35 -4.36 1.36
C ASP A 29 -17.58 -5.16 0.92
N ILE A 30 -18.78 -4.58 1.01
CA ILE A 30 -20.04 -5.27 0.70
C ILE A 30 -20.63 -4.79 -0.63
N PHE A 31 -20.67 -3.47 -0.87
CA PHE A 31 -21.29 -2.92 -2.08
C PHE A 31 -20.33 -2.73 -3.26
N GLY A 32 -19.04 -3.10 -3.11
CA GLY A 32 -18.07 -3.05 -4.21
C GLY A 32 -17.83 -1.64 -4.76
N SER A 33 -17.92 -0.60 -3.92
CA SER A 33 -17.78 0.80 -4.34
C SER A 33 -16.47 1.05 -5.08
N ALA A 34 -16.57 1.62 -6.28
CA ALA A 34 -15.42 2.06 -7.08
C ALA A 34 -14.72 3.31 -6.53
N ARG A 35 -15.29 4.00 -5.52
CA ARG A 35 -14.71 5.23 -4.94
C ARG A 35 -13.54 4.97 -4.00
N CYS A 36 -13.41 3.74 -3.50
CA CYS A 36 -12.33 3.35 -2.60
C CYS A 36 -11.82 1.96 -2.96
N ASP A 37 -10.64 1.61 -2.44
CA ASP A 37 -10.00 0.33 -2.68
C ASP A 37 -10.18 -0.67 -1.52
N CYS A 38 -11.04 -0.37 -0.54
CA CYS A 38 -11.17 -1.17 0.68
C CYS A 38 -11.57 -2.62 0.40
N GLY A 39 -12.60 -2.85 -0.43
CA GLY A 39 -13.02 -4.20 -0.80
C GLY A 39 -11.94 -4.96 -1.56
N ASN A 40 -11.26 -4.30 -2.51
CA ASN A 40 -10.14 -4.88 -3.25
C ASN A 40 -8.98 -5.27 -2.32
N GLN A 41 -8.66 -4.42 -1.33
CA GLN A 41 -7.62 -4.71 -0.35
C GLN A 41 -8.00 -5.90 0.55
N LEU A 42 -9.26 -5.99 0.97
CA LEU A 42 -9.76 -7.11 1.78
C LEU A 42 -9.69 -8.43 0.99
N ALA A 43 -10.19 -8.44 -0.25
CA ALA A 43 -10.15 -9.60 -1.13
C ALA A 43 -8.71 -10.05 -1.44
N LEU A 44 -7.81 -9.10 -1.72
CA LEU A 44 -6.39 -9.39 -1.95
C LEU A 44 -5.74 -9.98 -0.70
N ALA A 45 -5.98 -9.41 0.48
CA ALA A 45 -5.44 -9.92 1.73
C ALA A 45 -5.91 -11.36 2.02
N MET A 46 -7.20 -11.65 1.84
CA MET A 46 -7.73 -13.01 1.98
C MET A 46 -7.10 -13.97 0.96
N THR A 47 -6.93 -13.55 -0.29
CA THR A 47 -6.25 -14.34 -1.33
C THR A 47 -4.80 -14.65 -0.97
N MET A 48 -4.06 -13.68 -0.43
CA MET A 48 -2.67 -13.87 -0.01
C MET A 48 -2.55 -14.81 1.20
N ILE A 49 -3.48 -14.71 2.15
CA ILE A 49 -3.55 -15.63 3.30
C ILE A 49 -3.88 -17.04 2.84
N GLU A 50 -4.86 -17.19 1.94
CA GLU A 50 -5.21 -18.50 1.37
C GLU A 50 -4.00 -19.15 0.70
N LYS A 51 -3.29 -18.40 -0.15
CA LYS A 51 -2.07 -18.88 -0.82
C LYS A 51 -0.94 -19.23 0.15
N THR A 52 -0.83 -18.50 1.26
CA THR A 52 0.19 -18.76 2.30
C THR A 52 -0.20 -19.97 3.15
N GLY A 53 -1.49 -20.31 3.23
CA GLY A 53 -2.02 -21.41 4.04
C GLY A 53 -2.07 -21.13 5.55
N ARG A 54 -1.50 -20.01 6.02
CA ARG A 54 -1.41 -19.61 7.42
C ARG A 54 -1.50 -18.10 7.57
N GLY A 55 -2.52 -17.60 8.27
CA GLY A 55 -2.67 -16.15 8.46
C GLY A 55 -3.97 -15.73 9.13
N VAL A 56 -4.06 -14.43 9.45
CA VAL A 56 -5.19 -13.83 10.18
C VAL A 56 -5.66 -12.55 9.50
N VAL A 57 -6.97 -12.43 9.30
CA VAL A 57 -7.62 -11.14 9.02
C VAL A 57 -8.39 -10.71 10.26
N VAL A 58 -8.04 -9.56 10.82
CA VAL A 58 -8.84 -8.88 11.85
C VAL A 58 -9.68 -7.80 11.19
N TYR A 59 -11.00 -7.94 11.28
CA TYR A 59 -11.99 -6.99 10.78
C TYR A 59 -12.49 -6.12 11.93
N LEU A 60 -11.95 -4.90 12.01
CA LEU A 60 -12.32 -3.93 13.05
C LEU A 60 -13.57 -3.16 12.64
N ARG A 61 -14.70 -3.55 13.22
CA ARG A 61 -15.97 -2.81 13.15
C ARG A 61 -15.90 -1.51 13.95
N GLY A 62 -16.75 -0.55 13.58
CA GLY A 62 -16.75 0.81 14.14
C GLY A 62 -15.69 1.73 13.57
N HIS A 63 -14.82 1.24 12.70
CA HIS A 63 -13.83 2.07 12.01
C HIS A 63 -14.40 2.71 10.73
N GLU A 64 -15.67 2.51 10.44
CA GLU A 64 -16.35 3.09 9.29
C GLU A 64 -16.16 4.61 9.26
N GLY A 65 -15.85 5.14 8.07
CA GLY A 65 -15.54 6.55 7.90
C GLY A 65 -14.34 7.06 8.71
N ARG A 66 -13.48 6.18 9.25
CA ARG A 66 -12.45 6.49 10.27
C ARG A 66 -12.99 6.77 11.68
N GLY A 67 -14.04 6.04 12.05
CA GLY A 67 -14.65 6.12 13.37
C GLY A 67 -15.79 7.12 13.48
N ILE A 68 -16.05 7.92 12.43
CA ILE A 68 -17.19 8.84 12.37
C ILE A 68 -18.51 8.12 12.02
N GLY A 69 -18.44 6.88 11.54
CA GLY A 69 -19.58 6.09 11.12
C GLY A 69 -20.07 6.35 9.69
N LEU A 70 -20.94 5.47 9.20
CA LEU A 70 -21.40 5.46 7.80
C LEU A 70 -22.17 6.74 7.42
N GLY A 71 -23.08 7.20 8.29
CA GLY A 71 -23.90 8.38 8.00
C GLY A 71 -23.07 9.64 7.76
N HIS A 72 -22.08 9.89 8.63
CA HIS A 72 -21.15 11.00 8.48
C HIS A 72 -20.24 10.84 7.26
N LYS A 73 -19.78 9.62 6.97
CA LYS A 73 -19.02 9.33 5.75
C LYS A 73 -19.80 9.68 4.48
N LEU A 74 -21.08 9.30 4.41
CA LEU A 74 -21.94 9.62 3.26
C LEU A 74 -22.20 11.12 3.14
N ARG A 75 -22.41 11.83 4.24
CA ARG A 75 -22.49 13.31 4.23
C ARG A 75 -21.20 13.94 3.72
N ALA A 76 -20.05 13.47 4.19
CA ALA A 76 -18.75 13.95 3.70
C ALA A 76 -18.54 13.65 2.22
N TYR A 77 -19.10 12.55 1.69
CA TYR A 77 -19.09 12.26 0.24
C TYR A 77 -19.96 13.23 -0.54
N ASN A 78 -21.16 13.57 -0.08
CA ASN A 78 -22.00 14.55 -0.75
C ASN A 78 -21.31 15.92 -0.82
N LEU A 79 -20.68 16.36 0.29
CA LEU A 79 -19.90 17.60 0.31
C LEU A 79 -18.71 17.57 -0.66
N GLN A 80 -18.06 16.42 -0.81
CA GLN A 80 -16.96 16.24 -1.78
C GLN A 80 -17.46 16.21 -3.23
N ASP A 81 -18.61 15.62 -3.48
CA ASP A 81 -19.27 15.62 -4.79
C ASP A 81 -19.69 17.05 -5.18
N ASP A 82 -20.02 17.89 -4.20
CA ASP A 82 -20.26 19.34 -4.35
C ASP A 82 -18.97 20.19 -4.48
N GLY A 83 -17.79 19.54 -4.52
CA GLY A 83 -16.51 20.19 -4.83
C GLY A 83 -15.57 20.42 -3.65
N ARG A 84 -16.01 20.22 -2.40
CA ARG A 84 -15.12 20.37 -1.22
C ARG A 84 -14.02 19.32 -1.21
N ASP A 85 -12.88 19.66 -0.62
CA ASP A 85 -11.87 18.66 -0.30
C ASP A 85 -12.23 17.83 0.96
N THR A 86 -11.56 16.69 1.16
CA THR A 86 -11.88 15.79 2.29
C THR A 86 -11.64 16.45 3.66
N VAL A 87 -10.79 17.46 3.78
CA VAL A 87 -10.53 18.17 5.03
C VAL A 87 -11.62 19.20 5.29
N GLU A 88 -11.98 19.99 4.27
CA GLU A 88 -13.08 20.97 4.32
C GLU A 88 -14.41 20.28 4.69
N ALA A 89 -14.72 19.17 4.02
CA ALA A 89 -15.93 18.39 4.31
C ALA A 89 -15.98 17.87 5.75
N ASN A 90 -14.85 17.47 6.34
CA ASN A 90 -14.81 17.00 7.72
C ASN A 90 -14.90 18.17 8.73
N LEU A 91 -14.26 19.31 8.43
CA LEU A 91 -14.34 20.52 9.25
C LEU A 91 -15.77 21.09 9.28
N GLU A 92 -16.44 21.16 8.13
CA GLU A 92 -17.84 21.60 8.02
C GLU A 92 -18.78 20.69 8.84
N LEU A 93 -18.45 19.40 8.97
CA LEU A 93 -19.23 18.44 9.76
C LEU A 93 -18.80 18.38 11.24
N GLY A 94 -17.77 19.13 11.65
CA GLY A 94 -17.25 19.13 13.03
C GLY A 94 -16.59 17.79 13.43
N LEU A 95 -16.03 17.05 12.47
CA LEU A 95 -15.55 15.68 12.67
C LEU A 95 -14.03 15.59 12.82
N PRO A 96 -13.52 14.69 13.69
CA PRO A 96 -12.09 14.43 13.78
C PRO A 96 -11.57 13.77 12.49
N ALA A 97 -10.34 14.11 12.10
CA ALA A 97 -9.72 13.56 10.88
C ALA A 97 -9.49 12.03 10.95
N ASP A 98 -9.30 11.48 12.15
CA ASP A 98 -9.17 10.06 12.42
C ASP A 98 -9.48 9.78 13.90
N SER A 99 -10.46 8.91 14.17
CA SER A 99 -10.85 8.52 15.54
C SER A 99 -10.69 7.01 15.78
N ARG A 100 -9.92 6.32 14.92
CA ARG A 100 -9.78 4.87 14.96
C ARG A 100 -8.86 4.41 16.09
N GLU A 101 -9.31 3.39 16.82
CA GLU A 101 -8.54 2.74 17.87
C GLU A 101 -8.02 1.37 17.40
N TYR A 102 -6.70 1.22 17.26
CA TYR A 102 -6.10 -0.03 16.80
C TYR A 102 -5.66 -0.96 17.94
N GLY A 103 -5.73 -0.50 19.19
CA GLY A 103 -5.35 -1.29 20.36
C GLY A 103 -6.16 -2.59 20.49
N ILE A 104 -7.44 -2.56 20.13
CA ILE A 104 -8.30 -3.76 20.14
C ILE A 104 -7.79 -4.80 19.12
N GLY A 105 -7.35 -4.37 17.94
CA GLY A 105 -6.76 -5.28 16.96
C GLY A 105 -5.50 -5.97 17.46
N ALA A 106 -4.66 -5.26 18.23
CA ALA A 106 -3.49 -5.84 18.88
C ALA A 106 -3.87 -6.87 19.97
N GLN A 107 -4.89 -6.58 20.77
CA GLN A 107 -5.38 -7.50 21.79
C GLN A 107 -5.93 -8.79 21.16
N ILE A 108 -6.74 -8.69 20.09
CA ILE A 108 -7.25 -9.84 19.35
C ILE A 108 -6.11 -10.71 18.81
N LEU A 109 -5.10 -10.10 18.18
CA LEU A 109 -3.96 -10.86 17.65
C LEU A 109 -3.17 -11.59 18.75
N ARG A 110 -2.99 -10.93 19.90
CA ARG A 110 -2.33 -11.55 21.06
C ARG A 110 -3.13 -12.73 21.61
N ASP A 111 -4.45 -12.57 21.73
CA ASP A 111 -5.36 -13.60 22.21
C ASP A 111 -5.37 -14.84 21.29
N LEU A 112 -5.30 -14.61 19.97
CA LEU A 112 -5.12 -15.67 18.96
C LEU A 112 -3.74 -16.34 19.01
N GLY A 113 -2.82 -15.88 19.86
CA GLY A 113 -1.49 -16.44 20.03
C GLY A 113 -0.42 -15.88 19.08
N VAL A 114 -0.74 -14.86 18.28
CA VAL A 114 0.26 -14.23 17.40
C VAL A 114 1.32 -13.52 18.25
N ARG A 115 2.59 -13.65 17.85
CA ARG A 115 3.73 -12.95 18.47
C ARG A 115 4.53 -12.16 17.45
N THR A 116 4.88 -12.79 16.33
CA THR A 116 5.54 -12.10 15.22
C THR A 116 4.71 -12.19 13.95
N MET A 117 4.72 -11.13 13.14
CA MET A 117 3.88 -11.06 11.96
C MET A 117 4.52 -10.32 10.79
N ARG A 118 4.15 -10.72 9.58
CA ARG A 118 4.26 -9.90 8.37
C ARG A 118 2.93 -9.20 8.15
N LEU A 119 2.96 -7.88 8.13
CA LEU A 119 1.76 -7.07 8.23
C LEU A 119 1.34 -6.46 6.89
N MET A 120 0.14 -6.79 6.45
CA MET A 120 -0.44 -6.30 5.20
C MET A 120 -1.01 -4.89 5.35
N THR A 121 -0.20 -3.87 5.02
CA THR A 121 -0.57 -2.45 5.16
C THR A 121 0.10 -1.57 4.12
N ASN A 122 -0.66 -0.58 3.62
CA ASN A 122 -0.12 0.52 2.80
C ASN A 122 0.13 1.78 3.65
N ASN A 123 -0.34 1.81 4.90
CA ASN A 123 -0.10 2.93 5.82
C ASN A 123 1.07 2.59 6.76
N PRO A 124 2.21 3.30 6.68
CA PRO A 124 3.36 3.13 7.58
C PRO A 124 3.06 3.50 9.03
N ALA A 125 2.19 4.49 9.25
CA ALA A 125 1.93 5.09 10.56
C ALA A 125 1.00 4.25 11.45
N LYS A 126 0.40 3.18 10.92
CA LYS A 126 -0.67 2.43 11.58
C LYS A 126 -0.25 1.61 12.82
N TYR A 127 1.05 1.47 13.13
CA TYR A 127 1.52 0.43 14.06
C TYR A 127 2.58 0.89 15.07
N THR A 128 2.53 2.15 15.48
CA THR A 128 3.17 2.57 16.74
C THR A 128 2.41 1.92 17.92
N GLY A 129 3.11 1.27 18.85
CA GLY A 129 2.50 0.72 20.07
C GLY A 129 2.25 -0.79 20.12
N LEU A 130 2.53 -1.57 19.06
CA LEU A 130 2.37 -3.04 19.09
C LEU A 130 3.30 -3.75 20.09
N LYS A 131 4.48 -3.18 20.36
CA LYS A 131 5.44 -3.74 21.32
C LYS A 131 4.84 -3.92 22.72
N GLY A 132 3.96 -3.02 23.15
CA GLY A 132 3.29 -3.10 24.46
C GLY A 132 2.35 -4.30 24.60
N TYR A 133 1.94 -4.90 23.48
CA TYR A 133 1.09 -6.09 23.44
C TYR A 133 1.89 -7.39 23.27
N GLY A 134 3.22 -7.34 23.29
CA GLY A 134 4.07 -8.50 23.00
C GLY A 134 4.06 -8.90 21.52
N LEU A 135 3.68 -7.97 20.64
CA LEU A 135 3.59 -8.18 19.19
C LEU A 135 4.75 -7.49 18.47
N SER A 136 5.34 -8.19 17.51
CA SER A 136 6.47 -7.71 16.70
C SER A 136 6.17 -7.84 15.21
N VAL A 137 6.43 -6.78 14.45
CA VAL A 137 6.26 -6.77 12.99
C VAL A 137 7.61 -7.07 12.35
N LEU A 138 7.74 -8.23 11.69
CA LEU A 138 8.95 -8.66 10.98
C LEU A 138 9.14 -7.91 9.66
N GLY A 139 8.03 -7.51 9.04
CA GLY A 139 8.04 -6.82 7.76
C GLY A 139 6.67 -6.35 7.34
N ARG A 140 6.63 -5.46 6.35
CA ARG A 140 5.38 -4.99 5.73
C ARG A 140 5.20 -5.69 4.40
N VAL A 141 3.96 -6.07 4.12
CA VAL A 141 3.52 -6.62 2.84
C VAL A 141 2.56 -5.61 2.22
N PRO A 142 2.92 -4.97 1.10
CA PRO A 142 2.03 -4.00 0.46
C PRO A 142 0.81 -4.70 -0.15
N LEU A 143 -0.34 -4.01 -0.16
CA LEU A 143 -1.54 -4.44 -0.87
C LEU A 143 -1.73 -3.55 -2.09
N LEU A 144 -1.22 -4.00 -3.23
CA LEU A 144 -1.29 -3.26 -4.48
C LEU A 144 -2.59 -3.60 -5.22
N THR A 145 -3.58 -2.72 -5.09
CA THR A 145 -4.83 -2.80 -5.83
C THR A 145 -4.81 -1.86 -7.04
N PRO A 146 -5.50 -2.19 -8.15
CA PRO A 146 -5.58 -1.30 -9.31
C PRO A 146 -6.13 0.09 -8.95
N ILE A 147 -5.48 1.13 -9.44
CA ILE A 147 -6.01 2.50 -9.42
C ILE A 147 -6.90 2.65 -10.66
N THR A 148 -8.17 2.99 -10.45
CA THR A 148 -9.14 3.27 -11.50
C THR A 148 -9.34 4.79 -11.64
N ASN A 149 -10.05 5.22 -12.68
CA ASN A 149 -10.32 6.65 -12.84
C ASN A 149 -11.18 7.22 -11.70
N GLU A 150 -12.08 6.40 -11.16
CA GLU A 150 -13.02 6.74 -10.10
C GLU A 150 -12.34 6.87 -8.72
N ASN A 151 -11.31 6.08 -8.44
CA ASN A 151 -10.62 6.12 -7.15
C ASN A 151 -9.33 6.95 -7.14
N ARG A 152 -8.84 7.42 -8.30
CA ARG A 152 -7.58 8.15 -8.43
C ARG A 152 -7.45 9.30 -7.44
N ARG A 153 -8.44 10.21 -7.39
CA ARG A 153 -8.45 11.38 -6.49
C ARG A 153 -8.40 10.98 -5.01
N TYR A 154 -9.13 9.94 -4.64
CA TYR A 154 -9.13 9.40 -3.27
C TYR A 154 -7.76 8.80 -2.90
N MET A 155 -7.16 8.03 -3.80
CA MET A 155 -5.85 7.38 -3.61
C MET A 155 -4.71 8.39 -3.56
N GLU A 156 -4.74 9.42 -4.40
CA GLU A 156 -3.80 10.54 -4.37
C GLU A 156 -3.88 11.31 -3.05
N THR A 157 -5.10 11.58 -2.57
CA THR A 157 -5.32 12.22 -1.26
C THR A 157 -4.71 11.38 -0.12
N LYS A 158 -4.90 10.05 -0.13
CA LYS A 158 -4.30 9.13 0.84
C LYS A 158 -2.78 9.12 0.78
N ARG A 159 -2.20 9.18 -0.42
CA ARG A 159 -0.76 9.23 -0.62
C ARG A 159 -0.17 10.53 -0.09
N LEU A 160 -0.69 11.67 -0.55
CA LEU A 160 -0.15 13.00 -0.27
C LEU A 160 -0.39 13.44 1.17
N LYS A 161 -1.61 13.27 1.68
CA LYS A 161 -1.99 13.80 3.00
C LYS A 161 -1.81 12.79 4.15
N MET A 162 -1.63 11.50 3.86
CA MET A 162 -1.70 10.43 4.89
C MET A 162 -0.60 9.37 4.78
N GLY A 163 0.40 9.61 3.93
CA GLY A 163 1.62 8.79 3.86
C GLY A 163 1.41 7.37 3.34
N HIS A 164 0.29 7.08 2.66
CA HIS A 164 0.07 5.77 2.06
C HIS A 164 1.08 5.54 0.92
N VAL A 165 1.75 4.38 0.93
CA VAL A 165 2.70 3.99 -0.14
C VAL A 165 2.00 3.01 -1.08
N TYR A 166 1.89 3.40 -2.35
CA TYR A 166 1.41 2.56 -3.44
C TYR A 166 2.57 2.38 -4.42
N GLY A 167 2.93 1.15 -4.74
CA GLY A 167 4.01 0.88 -5.70
C GLY A 167 3.66 1.42 -7.08
N THR A 168 4.55 2.21 -7.68
CA THR A 168 4.46 2.62 -9.08
C THR A 168 4.55 1.39 -9.99
N ARG A 169 3.63 1.24 -10.96
CA ARG A 169 3.78 0.22 -12.02
C ARG A 169 5.08 0.47 -12.80
N PRO A 170 5.79 -0.58 -13.28
CA PRO A 170 7.00 -0.41 -14.09
C PRO A 170 6.78 0.13 -15.52
N SER A 171 5.62 0.70 -15.87
CA SER A 171 5.27 1.00 -17.28
C SER A 171 5.37 2.47 -17.71
N ASP A 172 5.84 3.39 -16.86
CA ASP A 172 6.08 4.81 -17.24
C ASP A 172 7.54 5.05 -17.67
N ARG A 173 8.06 4.19 -18.55
CA ARG A 173 9.24 4.53 -19.36
C ARG A 173 8.87 4.46 -20.83
N THR A 174 8.32 5.56 -21.34
CA THR A 174 8.28 5.81 -22.77
C THR A 174 8.86 7.19 -23.09
N SER A 175 9.98 7.13 -23.80
CA SER A 175 10.45 8.05 -24.84
C SER A 175 10.60 9.53 -24.50
N GLY A 176 11.84 9.89 -24.15
CA GLY A 176 12.43 11.19 -24.47
C GLY A 176 13.69 10.97 -25.30
N SER A 177 13.52 10.83 -26.61
CA SER A 177 14.59 10.90 -27.62
C SER A 177 14.56 12.30 -28.22
N SER A 178 15.63 13.06 -28.03
CA SER A 178 16.08 14.16 -28.91
C SER A 178 17.53 14.47 -28.51
N LEU A 179 18.50 13.91 -29.23
CA LEU A 179 19.20 14.55 -30.36
C LEU A 179 20.10 15.70 -29.90
N ALA A 180 21.37 15.37 -29.69
CA ALA A 180 22.49 16.29 -29.82
C ALA A 180 23.57 15.55 -30.61
N ASP A 181 23.74 15.93 -31.88
CA ASP A 181 25.02 16.48 -32.38
C ASP A 181 24.99 16.57 -33.90
N SER A 182 25.12 17.80 -34.39
CA SER A 182 25.42 18.12 -35.78
C SER A 182 26.70 18.94 -35.83
N ASP A 183 27.65 18.41 -36.59
CA ASP A 183 28.69 19.07 -37.39
C ASP A 183 29.81 19.86 -36.70
N THR A 184 31.05 19.34 -36.82
CA THR A 184 32.03 19.90 -37.80
C THR A 184 33.22 18.95 -38.03
N LYS A 185 33.57 18.79 -39.32
CA LYS A 185 34.85 18.28 -39.89
C LYS A 185 36.02 19.20 -39.48
N GLU A 186 37.31 18.90 -39.55
CA GLU A 186 38.13 18.25 -40.61
C GLU A 186 39.61 18.13 -40.12
N ASP A 187 40.47 17.52 -40.94
CA ASP A 187 41.96 17.47 -40.94
C ASP A 187 42.69 16.34 -40.16
N GLN A 188 43.12 15.29 -40.88
CA GLN A 188 44.45 15.08 -41.54
C GLN A 188 45.42 14.40 -40.54
N ASP A 189 46.16 13.32 -40.82
CA ASP A 189 46.85 12.94 -42.06
C ASP A 189 47.14 11.42 -42.15
N GLN A 190 47.24 10.95 -43.39
CA GLN A 190 47.83 9.66 -43.77
C GLN A 190 49.36 9.76 -43.77
N ILE A 191 50.07 8.78 -43.21
CA ILE A 191 51.44 8.46 -43.63
C ILE A 191 51.56 6.96 -43.88
N ASP A 192 52.04 6.68 -45.09
CA ASP A 192 52.37 5.41 -45.72
C ASP A 192 53.41 4.55 -44.98
N SER A 193 53.25 3.25 -45.23
CA SER A 193 54.31 2.25 -45.44
C SER A 193 55.42 2.07 -44.38
N ALA A 194 55.43 0.90 -43.73
CA ALA A 194 56.60 0.01 -43.78
C ALA A 194 56.25 -1.36 -43.21
N SER A 195 56.42 -2.36 -44.06
CA SER A 195 56.54 -3.78 -43.73
C SER A 195 57.64 -4.03 -42.69
N GLY A 196 57.31 -4.71 -41.60
CA GLY A 196 58.27 -5.26 -40.64
C GLY A 196 57.70 -6.54 -40.01
N ARG A 197 58.23 -7.69 -40.45
CA ARG A 197 58.05 -9.01 -39.81
C ARG A 197 58.87 -9.04 -38.52
N GLU A 198 58.33 -9.64 -37.46
CA GLU A 198 59.01 -10.48 -36.44
C GLU A 198 57.94 -10.97 -35.44
N GLN A 199 57.46 -12.21 -35.57
CA GLN A 199 57.85 -13.40 -34.80
C GLN A 199 57.54 -13.31 -33.29
N SER A 200 56.56 -14.15 -32.90
CA SER A 200 56.10 -14.47 -31.55
C SER A 200 57.09 -15.36 -30.75
N PRO A 201 56.74 -15.86 -29.55
CA PRO A 201 57.16 -15.35 -28.24
C PRO A 201 58.15 -16.28 -27.53
N GLU A 202 58.76 -15.79 -26.45
CA GLU A 202 59.52 -16.60 -25.48
C GLU A 202 58.64 -17.07 -24.32
N VAL A 203 58.72 -18.40 -24.11
CA VAL A 203 58.47 -19.25 -22.91
C VAL A 203 57.04 -19.40 -22.38
#